data_AF-A0A6H1ZKK4-F1
#
_entry.id   AF-A0A6H1ZKK4-F1
#
_cell.length_a   1.000
_cell.length_b   1.000
_cell.length_c   1.000
_cell.angle_alpha   90.00
_cell.angle_beta   90.00
_cell.angle_gamma   90.00
#
_symmetry.space_group_name_H-M   'P 1'
#
loop_
_entity.id
_entity.type
_entity.pdbx_description
1 polymer ?
#
loop_
_entity_poly.entity_id
_entity_poly.type
_entity_poly.pdbx_seq_one_letter_code
_entity_poly.pdbx_strand_id
1 'polypeptide(L)'
;MKNILSKLLAIQKEIEVMPKEGFNDFNKYKYLMEAQVTIKMKELFDKNGVLFHYQSEITETKDYQGNKGDTQFLVTVKINYAFIDVESGEKLEGVAYGQGADKGDKGVYKAITGAIKYIYMKTFNIPTGDDAEKDSPEIKKQITPVTTIEKRKSTYKPTSNVGTSPF
;
A
#
# COMPACT_ATOMS: atom_id res chain seq x y z
N MET A 1 -12.64 -14.99 31.72
CA MET A 1 -11.84 -14.93 30.47
C MET A 1 -12.55 -14.01 29.50
N LYS A 2 -11.82 -13.06 28.89
CA LYS A 2 -12.35 -12.24 27.78
C LYS A 2 -12.04 -12.96 26.48
N ASN A 3 -13.03 -13.08 25.59
CA ASN A 3 -12.85 -13.64 24.25
C ASN A 3 -12.03 -12.69 23.34
N ILE A 4 -11.56 -13.17 22.19
CA ILE A 4 -10.71 -12.40 21.27
C ILE A 4 -11.37 -11.07 20.87
N LEU A 5 -12.67 -11.07 20.61
CA LEU A 5 -13.42 -9.87 20.22
C LEU A 5 -13.40 -8.80 21.31
N SER A 6 -13.55 -9.21 22.57
CA SER A 6 -13.51 -8.32 23.73
C SER A 6 -12.11 -7.71 23.93
N LYS A 7 -11.04 -8.47 23.66
CA LYS A 7 -9.65 -8.00 23.73
C LYS A 7 -9.35 -7.03 22.58
N LEU A 8 -9.78 -7.34 21.36
CA LEU A 8 -9.64 -6.45 20.20
C LEU A 8 -10.41 -5.13 20.38
N LEU A 9 -11.62 -5.18 20.95
CA LEU A 9 -12.36 -3.96 21.30
C LEU A 9 -11.65 -3.13 22.37
N ALA A 10 -11.01 -3.77 23.36
CA ALA A 10 -10.22 -3.05 24.36
C ALA A 10 -9.01 -2.33 23.73
N ILE A 11 -8.31 -3.00 22.81
CA ILE A 11 -7.22 -2.41 22.01
C ILE A 11 -7.74 -1.22 21.21
N GLN A 12 -8.85 -1.38 20.48
CA GLN A 12 -9.42 -0.31 19.66
C GLN A 12 -9.77 0.93 20.49
N LYS A 13 -10.32 0.76 21.70
CA LYS A 13 -10.67 1.87 22.59
C LYS A 13 -9.46 2.64 23.13
N GLU A 14 -8.30 2.01 23.21
CA GLU A 14 -7.06 2.63 23.70
C GLU A 14 -6.30 3.37 22.59
N ILE A 15 -6.62 3.10 21.33
CA ILE A 15 -6.03 3.81 20.19
C ILE A 15 -6.81 5.11 19.97
N GLU A 16 -6.19 6.23 20.34
CA GLU A 16 -6.77 7.56 20.11
C GLU A 16 -6.50 8.06 18.68
N VAL A 17 -5.33 8.67 18.45
CA VAL A 17 -4.90 9.20 17.15
C VAL A 17 -3.45 8.81 16.93
N MET A 18 -3.11 8.43 15.69
CA MET A 18 -1.74 8.16 15.30
C MET A 18 -1.29 9.20 14.26
N PRO A 19 -0.67 10.31 14.69
CA PRO A 19 -0.30 11.41 13.79
C PRO A 19 0.80 10.98 12.81
N LYS A 20 0.86 11.68 11.68
CA LYS A 20 1.87 11.44 10.65
C LYS A 20 3.21 12.08 11.04
N GLU A 21 4.10 11.28 11.61
CA GLU A 21 5.44 11.72 12.04
C GLU A 21 6.51 11.62 10.93
N GLY A 22 6.26 10.81 9.90
CA GLY A 22 7.18 10.67 8.78
C GLY A 22 7.04 11.83 7.79
N PHE A 23 8.13 12.18 7.11
CA PHE A 23 8.12 13.17 6.03
C PHE A 23 8.84 12.64 4.79
N ASN A 24 8.18 12.68 3.64
CA ASN A 24 8.77 12.32 2.36
C ASN A 24 9.41 13.56 1.74
N ASP A 25 10.75 13.61 1.70
CA ASP A 25 11.48 14.76 1.16
C ASP A 25 11.32 14.97 -0.35
N PHE A 26 11.05 13.91 -1.10
CA PHE A 26 10.92 13.99 -2.55
C PHE A 26 9.57 14.57 -2.98
N ASN A 27 8.48 14.10 -2.35
CA ASN A 27 7.11 14.50 -2.68
C ASN A 27 6.51 15.51 -1.68
N LYS A 28 7.26 15.91 -0.64
CA LYS A 28 6.89 16.93 0.35
C LYS A 28 5.56 16.69 1.07
N TYR A 29 5.30 15.46 1.50
CA TYR A 29 4.11 15.13 2.29
C TYR A 29 4.47 14.36 3.57
N LYS A 30 3.65 14.56 4.62
CA LYS A 30 3.74 13.78 5.86
C LYS A 30 3.05 12.43 5.70
N TYR A 31 3.59 11.39 6.33
CA TYR A 31 3.02 10.05 6.31
C TYR A 31 3.11 9.37 7.68
N LEU A 32 2.18 8.46 7.95
CA LEU A 32 2.25 7.63 9.15
C LEU A 32 3.40 6.61 8.99
N MET A 33 4.37 6.62 9.89
CA MET A 33 5.51 5.70 9.82
C MET A 33 5.09 4.28 10.17
N GLU A 34 5.65 3.27 9.51
CA GLU A 34 5.34 1.88 9.87
C GLU A 34 5.85 1.53 11.26
N ALA A 35 7.08 1.94 11.61
CA ALA A 35 7.65 1.70 12.94
C ALA A 35 6.77 2.25 14.07
N GLN A 36 6.15 3.43 13.87
CA GLN A 36 5.23 4.04 14.83
C GLN A 36 3.99 3.15 15.04
N VAL A 37 3.40 2.64 13.97
CA VAL A 37 2.27 1.71 14.03
C VAL A 37 2.69 0.42 14.75
N THR A 38 3.81 -0.18 14.34
CA THR A 38 4.26 -1.46 14.86
C THR A 38 4.62 -1.40 16.34
N ILE A 39 5.30 -0.34 16.80
CA ILE A 39 5.60 -0.13 18.23
C ILE A 39 4.30 -0.03 19.03
N LYS A 40 3.34 0.79 18.58
CA LYS A 40 2.09 1.00 19.31
C LYS A 40 1.22 -0.26 19.34
N MET A 41 1.11 -0.96 18.22
CA MET A 41 0.31 -2.18 18.15
C MET A 41 0.95 -3.30 18.97
N LYS A 42 2.28 -3.44 18.97
CA LYS A 42 2.99 -4.39 19.83
C LYS A 42 2.68 -4.17 21.29
N GLU A 43 2.79 -2.92 21.77
CA GLU A 43 2.47 -2.55 23.16
C GLU A 43 1.04 -2.99 23.55
N LEU A 44 0.06 -2.67 22.69
CA LEU A 44 -1.35 -2.98 22.94
C LEU A 44 -1.65 -4.49 22.90
N PHE A 45 -1.03 -5.21 21.98
CA PHE A 45 -1.15 -6.67 21.87
C PHE A 45 -0.55 -7.37 23.09
N ASP A 46 0.66 -6.99 23.50
CA ASP A 46 1.31 -7.54 24.70
C ASP A 46 0.46 -7.29 25.94
N LYS A 47 -0.02 -6.05 26.11
CA LYS A 47 -0.86 -5.64 27.25
C LYS A 47 -2.17 -6.44 27.35
N ASN A 48 -2.76 -6.81 26.22
CA ASN A 48 -4.06 -7.49 26.18
C ASN A 48 -3.94 -9.02 26.00
N GLY A 49 -2.72 -9.57 25.87
CA GLY A 49 -2.52 -10.99 25.61
C GLY A 49 -3.11 -11.42 24.27
N VAL A 50 -2.78 -10.68 23.21
CA VAL A 50 -3.17 -10.99 21.82
C VAL A 50 -1.91 -11.23 21.01
N LEU A 51 -1.83 -12.35 20.29
CA LEU A 51 -0.81 -12.55 19.27
C LEU A 51 -1.37 -12.16 17.90
N PHE A 52 -0.55 -11.47 17.11
CA PHE A 52 -0.79 -11.30 15.69
C PHE A 52 0.14 -12.22 14.90
N HIS A 53 -0.43 -13.12 14.12
CA HIS A 53 0.31 -14.03 13.26
C HIS A 53 -0.14 -13.89 11.81
N TYR A 54 0.77 -14.09 10.87
CA TYR A 54 0.43 -14.07 9.45
C TYR A 54 1.32 -15.01 8.63
N GLN A 55 0.79 -15.40 7.48
CA GLN A 55 1.48 -16.10 6.40
C GLN A 55 1.35 -15.28 5.12
N SER A 56 2.42 -15.21 4.34
CA SER A 56 2.48 -14.44 3.11
C SER A 56 2.73 -15.32 1.89
N GLU A 57 2.05 -15.02 0.80
CA GLU A 57 2.20 -15.70 -0.49
C GLU A 57 2.33 -14.65 -1.60
N ILE A 58 3.33 -14.78 -2.47
CA ILE A 58 3.43 -13.95 -3.68
C ILE A 58 2.39 -14.47 -4.68
N THR A 59 1.42 -13.63 -5.04
CA THR A 59 0.34 -14.01 -5.96
C THR A 59 0.54 -13.45 -7.37
N GLU A 60 1.33 -12.39 -7.52
CA GLU A 60 1.62 -11.79 -8.81
C GLU A 60 2.98 -11.09 -8.78
N THR A 61 3.72 -11.15 -9.89
CA THR A 61 4.85 -10.27 -10.18
C THR A 61 4.73 -9.80 -11.63
N LYS A 62 4.80 -8.50 -11.87
CA LYS A 62 4.72 -7.92 -13.21
C LYS A 62 5.66 -6.74 -13.40
N ASP A 63 6.06 -6.53 -14.64
CA ASP A 63 6.79 -5.34 -15.04
C ASP A 63 5.90 -4.10 -14.86
N TYR A 64 6.47 -3.08 -14.25
CA TYR A 64 5.85 -1.79 -14.01
C TYR A 64 6.79 -0.71 -14.52
N GLN A 65 6.33 0.06 -15.52
CA GLN A 65 7.09 1.24 -15.96
C GLN A 65 6.88 2.37 -14.96
N GLY A 66 7.96 2.76 -14.30
CA GLY A 66 7.96 3.94 -13.44
C GLY A 66 7.86 5.22 -14.27
N ASN A 67 7.45 6.31 -13.62
CA ASN A 67 7.22 7.63 -14.23
C ASN A 67 8.44 8.25 -14.95
N LYS A 68 9.65 7.68 -14.79
CA LYS A 68 10.91 8.15 -15.41
C LYS A 68 11.43 7.21 -16.50
N GLY A 69 10.62 6.26 -16.96
CA GLY A 69 11.02 5.26 -17.97
C GLY A 69 11.86 4.10 -17.42
N ASP A 70 12.07 4.05 -16.11
CA ASP A 70 12.74 2.93 -15.46
C ASP A 70 11.78 1.73 -15.30
N THR A 71 12.25 0.53 -15.65
CA THR A 71 11.53 -0.72 -15.35
C THR A 71 11.64 -1.04 -13.86
N GLN A 72 10.50 -1.30 -13.22
CA GLN A 72 10.37 -1.82 -11.86
C GLN A 72 9.59 -3.12 -11.89
N PHE A 73 9.69 -3.91 -10.83
CA PHE A 73 8.82 -5.05 -10.61
C PHE A 73 7.77 -4.68 -9.57
N LEU A 74 6.50 -4.78 -9.95
CA LEU A 74 5.37 -4.69 -9.02
C LEU A 74 5.04 -6.09 -8.53
N VAL A 75 5.21 -6.30 -7.24
CA VAL A 75 4.91 -7.57 -6.57
C VAL A 75 3.61 -7.42 -5.79
N THR A 76 2.67 -8.35 -5.97
CA THR A 76 1.47 -8.48 -5.16
C THR A 76 1.62 -9.67 -4.21
N VAL A 77 1.37 -9.44 -2.92
CA VAL A 77 1.45 -10.46 -1.87
C VAL A 77 0.09 -10.56 -1.17
N LYS A 78 -0.42 -11.79 -1.04
CA LYS A 78 -1.55 -12.13 -0.19
C LYS A 78 -1.06 -12.42 1.22
N ILE A 79 -1.73 -11.86 2.22
CA ILE A 79 -1.48 -12.09 3.64
C ILE A 79 -2.70 -12.76 4.24
N ASN A 80 -2.56 -13.99 4.72
CA ASN A 80 -3.54 -14.61 5.61
C ASN A 80 -3.08 -14.36 7.04
N TYR A 81 -3.90 -13.72 7.86
CA TYR A 81 -3.52 -13.33 9.23
C TYR A 81 -4.55 -13.77 10.26
N ALA A 82 -4.12 -13.82 11.51
CA ALA A 82 -4.97 -14.10 12.66
C ALA A 82 -4.58 -13.23 13.86
N PHE A 83 -5.59 -12.71 14.56
CA PHE A 83 -5.47 -12.28 15.95
C PHE A 83 -5.84 -13.45 16.84
N ILE A 84 -4.97 -13.80 17.79
CA ILE A 84 -5.08 -15.02 18.59
C ILE A 84 -5.08 -14.63 20.06
N ASP A 85 -6.10 -15.05 20.80
CA ASP A 85 -6.11 -14.93 22.25
C ASP A 85 -5.16 -15.98 22.85
N VAL A 86 -4.16 -15.54 23.61
CA VAL A 86 -3.14 -16.42 24.20
C VAL A 86 -3.70 -17.34 25.29
N GLU A 87 -4.82 -16.99 25.92
CA GLU A 87 -5.43 -17.78 26.99
C GLU A 87 -6.31 -18.90 26.44
N SER A 88 -7.19 -18.58 25.50
CA SER A 88 -8.19 -19.52 24.97
C SER A 88 -7.79 -20.19 23.65
N GLY A 89 -6.85 -19.61 22.91
CA GLY A 89 -6.51 -20.03 21.55
C GLY A 89 -7.54 -19.61 20.49
N GLU A 90 -8.59 -18.88 20.86
CA GLU A 90 -9.58 -18.34 19.92
C GLU A 90 -8.92 -17.41 18.91
N LYS A 91 -9.37 -17.48 17.65
CA LYS A 91 -8.80 -16.72 16.54
C LYS A 91 -9.84 -15.89 15.83
N LEU A 92 -9.46 -14.68 15.45
CA LEU A 92 -10.12 -13.90 14.41
C LEU A 92 -9.20 -13.82 13.19
N GLU A 93 -9.61 -14.46 12.11
CA GLU A 93 -8.80 -14.60 10.89
C GLU A 93 -9.24 -13.61 9.80
N GLY A 94 -8.31 -13.26 8.92
CA GLY A 94 -8.59 -12.39 7.79
C GLY A 94 -7.59 -12.53 6.66
N VAL A 95 -7.91 -11.91 5.54
CA VAL A 95 -7.07 -11.86 4.35
C VAL A 95 -6.84 -10.41 3.96
N ALA A 96 -5.61 -10.07 3.61
CA ALA A 96 -5.26 -8.78 3.05
C ALA A 96 -4.33 -8.94 1.85
N TYR A 97 -4.21 -7.88 1.05
CA TYR A 97 -3.28 -7.82 -0.07
C TYR A 97 -2.38 -6.61 0.08
N GLY A 98 -1.10 -6.80 -0.24
CA GLY A 98 -0.09 -5.77 -0.30
C GLY A 98 0.53 -5.70 -1.68
N GLN A 99 0.93 -4.50 -2.08
CA GLN A 99 1.67 -4.28 -3.31
C GLN A 99 2.93 -3.47 -3.04
N GLY A 100 4.02 -3.86 -3.68
CA GLY A 100 5.32 -3.21 -3.55
C GLY A 100 6.01 -3.13 -4.90
N ALA A 101 6.33 -1.91 -5.33
CA ALA A 101 7.13 -1.65 -6.51
C ALA A 101 8.58 -1.38 -6.10
N ASP A 102 9.51 -2.09 -6.73
CA ASP A 102 10.94 -1.86 -6.57
C ASP A 102 11.73 -2.21 -7.84
N LYS A 103 12.90 -1.60 -8.03
CA LYS A 103 13.80 -1.93 -9.15
C LYS A 103 14.63 -3.19 -8.89
N GLY A 104 14.74 -3.61 -7.63
CA GLY A 104 15.49 -4.78 -7.19
C GLY A 104 14.66 -5.70 -6.31
N ASP A 105 15.26 -6.15 -5.21
CA ASP A 105 14.78 -7.24 -4.35
C ASP A 105 13.76 -6.79 -3.27
N LYS A 106 13.48 -5.50 -3.15
CA LYS A 106 12.65 -4.97 -2.05
C LYS A 106 11.14 -4.95 -2.32
N GLY A 107 10.69 -5.42 -3.49
CA GLY A 107 9.28 -5.44 -3.87
C GLY A 107 8.41 -6.21 -2.88
N VAL A 108 8.81 -7.44 -2.54
CA VAL A 108 8.12 -8.30 -1.56
C VAL A 108 8.09 -7.65 -0.17
N TYR A 109 9.23 -7.14 0.30
CA TYR A 109 9.34 -6.46 1.60
C TYR A 109 8.37 -5.28 1.70
N LYS A 110 8.32 -4.43 0.67
CA LYS A 110 7.38 -3.29 0.60
C LYS A 110 5.93 -3.74 0.61
N ALA A 111 5.60 -4.79 -0.15
CA ALA A 111 4.25 -5.34 -0.22
C ALA A 111 3.77 -5.83 1.16
N ILE A 112 4.59 -6.65 1.85
CA ILE A 112 4.27 -7.17 3.18
C ILE A 112 4.14 -6.04 4.20
N THR A 113 5.12 -5.13 4.23
CA THR A 113 5.14 -3.99 5.17
C THR A 113 3.90 -3.11 5.00
N GLY A 114 3.53 -2.79 3.75
CA GLY A 114 2.32 -2.03 3.45
C GLY A 114 1.03 -2.75 3.85
N ALA A 115 0.93 -4.06 3.60
CA ALA A 115 -0.22 -4.87 3.97
C ALA A 115 -0.43 -4.92 5.49
N ILE A 116 0.61 -5.23 6.26
CA ILE A 116 0.54 -5.34 7.73
C ILE A 116 0.12 -3.99 8.33
N LYS A 117 0.73 -2.90 7.86
CA LYS A 117 0.34 -1.55 8.28
C LYS A 117 -1.16 -1.30 8.02
N TYR A 118 -1.68 -1.68 6.85
CA TYR A 118 -3.11 -1.50 6.56
C TYR A 118 -4.02 -2.44 7.34
N ILE A 119 -3.61 -3.68 7.64
CA ILE A 119 -4.35 -4.57 8.53
C ILE A 119 -4.56 -3.86 9.86
N TYR A 120 -3.49 -3.37 10.51
CA TYR A 120 -3.62 -2.67 11.79
C TYR A 120 -4.49 -1.42 11.68
N MET A 121 -4.21 -0.54 10.71
CA MET A 121 -4.95 0.71 10.58
C MET A 121 -6.44 0.49 10.32
N LYS A 122 -6.80 -0.48 9.48
CA LYS A 122 -8.19 -0.70 9.04
C LYS A 122 -8.97 -1.61 9.99
N THR A 123 -8.33 -2.60 10.63
CA THR A 123 -8.99 -3.41 11.67
C THR A 123 -9.39 -2.54 12.86
N PHE A 124 -8.53 -1.62 13.30
CA PHE A 124 -8.78 -0.81 14.50
C PHE A 124 -9.32 0.60 14.20
N ASN A 125 -9.67 0.91 12.94
CA ASN A 125 -10.19 2.22 12.52
C ASN A 125 -9.34 3.41 13.01
N ILE A 126 -8.01 3.26 12.95
CA ILE A 126 -7.06 4.21 13.54
C ILE A 126 -7.13 5.55 12.78
N PRO A 127 -7.54 6.66 13.43
CA PRO A 127 -7.53 7.97 12.79
C PRO A 127 -6.11 8.52 12.74
N THR A 128 -5.76 9.16 11.62
CA THR A 128 -4.42 9.74 11.41
C THR A 128 -4.35 11.26 11.65
N GLY A 129 -5.45 11.86 12.10
CA GLY A 129 -5.56 13.29 12.41
C GLY A 129 -5.64 14.23 11.19
N ASP A 130 -5.19 13.80 10.02
CA ASP A 130 -5.36 14.53 8.76
C ASP A 130 -6.68 14.14 8.08
N ASP A 131 -7.41 15.15 7.63
CA ASP A 131 -8.53 15.03 6.71
C ASP A 131 -7.99 15.02 5.28
N ALA A 132 -8.32 13.99 4.49
CA ALA A 132 -7.88 13.89 3.10
C ALA A 132 -8.45 15.04 2.23
N GLU A 133 -9.51 15.71 2.70
CA GLU A 133 -10.16 16.84 2.04
C GLU A 133 -9.71 18.22 2.56
N LYS A 134 -8.87 18.29 3.61
CA LYS A 134 -8.22 19.55 3.97
C LYS A 134 -7.11 19.81 2.95
N ASP A 135 -7.45 20.58 1.92
CA ASP A 135 -6.56 21.10 0.88
C ASP A 135 -5.12 21.26 1.40
N SER A 136 -4.25 20.33 0.98
CA SER A 136 -2.84 20.68 0.87
C SER A 136 -2.77 21.80 -0.18
N PRO A 137 -2.10 22.93 0.08
CA PRO A 137 -2.10 24.05 -0.83
C PRO A 137 -1.66 23.57 -2.22
N GLU A 138 -2.61 23.72 -3.15
CA GLU A 138 -2.54 23.57 -4.59
C GLU A 138 -1.17 23.16 -5.15
N ILE A 139 -1.07 21.92 -5.65
CA ILE A 139 -0.22 21.69 -6.82
C ILE A 139 -0.91 22.46 -7.95
N LYS A 140 -0.57 23.74 -8.11
CA LYS A 140 -0.84 24.48 -9.33
C LYS A 140 -0.11 23.76 -10.45
N LYS A 141 -0.76 22.78 -11.08
CA LYS A 141 -0.40 22.36 -12.43
C LYS A 141 -0.57 23.62 -13.28
N GLN A 142 0.56 24.24 -13.64
CA GLN A 142 0.57 25.17 -14.75
C GLN A 142 0.14 24.39 -15.98
N ILE A 143 -1.15 24.38 -16.26
CA ILE A 143 -1.68 24.01 -17.56
C ILE A 143 -1.38 25.23 -18.42
N THR A 144 -0.23 25.22 -19.10
CA THR A 144 0.03 26.18 -20.15
C THR A 144 -1.00 25.91 -21.26
N PRO A 145 -1.84 26.89 -21.65
CA PRO A 145 -2.83 26.67 -22.69
C PRO A 145 -2.08 26.40 -24.01
N VAL A 146 -2.21 25.18 -24.54
CA VAL A 146 -1.74 24.85 -25.89
C VAL A 146 -2.60 25.65 -26.86
N THR A 147 -2.07 26.77 -27.32
CA THR A 147 -2.64 27.55 -28.43
C THR A 147 -1.84 27.23 -29.69
N THR A 148 -2.58 26.98 -30.77
CA THR A 148 -2.16 26.91 -32.18
C THR A 148 -1.94 25.50 -32.74
N ILE A 149 -2.96 25.10 -33.51
CA ILE A 149 -2.93 24.03 -34.51
C ILE A 149 -1.96 24.45 -35.62
N GLU A 150 -0.83 23.75 -35.77
CA GLU A 150 -0.09 23.75 -37.04
C GLU A 150 -0.29 22.41 -37.76
N LYS A 151 -0.91 22.48 -38.94
CA LYS A 151 -1.07 21.38 -39.88
C LYS A 151 0.32 20.88 -40.33
N ARG A 152 0.84 19.82 -39.72
CA ARG A 152 1.93 19.05 -40.35
C ARG A 152 1.36 18.18 -41.46
N LYS A 153 1.80 18.46 -42.69
CA LYS A 153 1.53 17.65 -43.89
C LYS A 153 2.04 16.22 -43.65
N SER A 154 1.14 15.25 -43.83
CA SER A 154 1.47 13.83 -43.85
C SER A 154 2.34 13.51 -45.06
N THR A 155 3.57 13.03 -44.84
CA THR A 155 4.37 12.33 -45.84
C THR A 155 4.40 10.85 -45.49
N TYR A 156 3.29 10.17 -45.71
CA TYR A 156 3.22 8.72 -45.68
C TYR A 156 3.69 8.17 -47.04
N LYS A 157 4.72 7.31 -47.03
CA LYS A 157 5.07 6.43 -48.16
C LYS A 157 4.68 5.00 -47.80
N PRO A 158 3.76 4.34 -48.54
CA PRO A 158 3.47 2.93 -48.32
C PRO A 158 4.60 2.07 -48.87
N THR A 159 5.15 1.17 -48.04
CA THR A 159 5.94 0.05 -48.53
C THR A 159 5.00 -1.11 -48.84
N SER A 160 4.78 -1.35 -50.13
CA SER A 160 4.29 -2.63 -50.63
C SER A 160 5.40 -3.67 -50.54
N ASN A 161 5.15 -4.82 -49.91
CA ASN A 161 5.44 -6.09 -50.57
C ASN A 161 4.70 -7.25 -49.91
N VAL A 162 3.94 -7.92 -50.78
CA VAL A 162 3.26 -9.20 -50.60
C VAL A 162 4.25 -10.30 -50.98
N GLY A 163 4.26 -11.41 -50.24
CA GLY A 163 4.94 -12.66 -50.60
C GLY A 163 4.52 -13.77 -49.63
N THR A 164 3.34 -14.38 -49.85
CA THR A 164 3.13 -15.73 -50.41
C THR A 164 3.63 -16.88 -49.53
N SER A 165 2.64 -17.59 -48.96
CA SER A 165 2.65 -18.97 -48.46
C SER A 165 3.21 -19.96 -49.50
N PRO A 166 3.69 -21.16 -49.11
CA PRO A 166 2.77 -22.31 -49.17
C PRO A 166 2.97 -23.41 -48.11
N PHE A 167 1.83 -24.02 -47.74
CA PHE A 167 1.57 -25.28 -47.02
C PHE A 167 1.86 -25.34 -45.51
#